data_AF-A0A6J1S4V4-F1
#
_entry.id   AF-A0A6J1S4V4-F1
#
_cell.length_a   1.000
_cell.length_b   1.000
_cell.length_c   1.000
_cell.angle_alpha   90.00
_cell.angle_beta   90.00
_cell.angle_gamma   90.00
#
_symmetry.space_group_name_H-M   'P 1'
#
loop_
_entity.id
_entity.type
_entity.pdbx_description
1 polymer ?
#
loop_
_entity_poly.entity_id
_entity_poly.type
_entity_poly.pdbx_seq_one_letter_code
_entity_poly.pdbx_strand_id
1 'polypeptide(L)'
;MSAPKEKPKRKGKDDEKEKPVVVKNTADLQRLKIEKLMKNPDKPVVIPDRPKGKNTPHVPEFVRNVMGSSAGAGSGEFHVYRHLRRKEYARQKFIQEKAEKETAEEEYHRKIEENKLKAEEITAKKRAKRMKKKKNKKAKKPKTEQKSDSESEDDSENEEEEETTKPSNPPTSTPENETTSGSSETVQKLESGVSNQSE
;
A
#
# COMPACT_ATOMS: atom_id res chain seq x y z
N MET A 1 53.91 60.22 25.77
CA MET A 1 54.14 59.18 24.73
C MET A 1 53.15 58.04 25.00
N SER A 2 52.12 57.89 24.17
CA SER A 2 51.13 56.81 24.29
C SER A 2 51.09 56.05 22.98
N ALA A 3 51.47 54.78 23.00
CA ALA A 3 51.56 53.93 21.82
C ALA A 3 50.15 53.50 21.35
N PRO A 4 49.86 53.49 20.03
CA PRO A 4 48.58 53.00 19.54
C PRO A 4 48.56 51.46 19.56
N LYS A 5 47.55 50.89 20.22
CA LYS A 5 47.26 49.45 20.23
C LYS A 5 46.72 49.02 18.85
N GLU A 6 47.49 48.25 18.10
CA GLU A 6 46.99 47.53 16.93
C GLU A 6 45.89 46.53 17.33
N LYS A 7 44.72 46.64 16.69
CA LYS A 7 43.65 45.65 16.80
C LYS A 7 43.93 44.51 15.83
N PRO A 8 43.77 43.23 16.24
CA PRO A 8 44.00 42.10 15.35
C PRO A 8 42.93 42.08 14.26
N LYS A 9 43.35 42.01 13.00
CA LYS A 9 42.48 41.80 11.85
C LYS A 9 41.68 40.51 12.06
N ARG A 10 40.35 40.64 12.18
CA ARG A 10 39.44 39.51 12.03
C ARG A 10 39.63 38.96 10.62
N LYS A 11 40.32 37.81 10.49
CA LYS A 11 40.32 37.04 9.25
C LYS A 11 38.87 36.72 8.94
N GLY A 12 38.32 37.34 7.89
CA GLY A 12 37.09 36.88 7.28
C GLY A 12 37.31 35.41 6.93
N LYS A 13 36.50 34.53 7.49
CA LYS A 13 36.30 33.24 6.85
C LYS A 13 35.69 33.59 5.50
N ASP A 14 36.43 33.34 4.45
CA ASP A 14 35.92 33.36 3.09
C ASP A 14 34.76 32.36 3.05
N ASP A 15 33.54 32.88 3.23
CA ASP A 15 32.33 32.20 2.81
C ASP A 15 32.38 32.19 1.28
N GLU A 16 33.19 31.28 0.72
CA GLU A 16 33.04 30.85 -0.67
C GLU A 16 31.63 30.27 -0.77
N LYS A 17 30.69 31.14 -1.13
CA LYS A 17 29.32 30.80 -1.46
C LYS A 17 29.41 29.90 -2.69
N GLU A 18 29.49 28.59 -2.45
CA GLU A 18 29.40 27.54 -3.46
C GLU A 18 28.20 27.90 -4.35
N LYS A 19 28.49 28.16 -5.64
CA LYS A 19 27.47 28.51 -6.62
C LYS A 19 26.40 27.41 -6.62
N PRO A 20 25.11 27.73 -6.78
CA PRO A 20 24.06 26.71 -6.75
C PRO A 20 24.35 25.65 -7.83
N VAL A 21 24.68 24.44 -7.37
CA VAL A 21 24.97 23.30 -8.25
C VAL A 21 23.65 22.86 -8.86
N VAL A 22 23.46 23.15 -10.15
CA VAL A 22 22.30 22.69 -10.91
C VAL A 22 22.50 21.21 -11.18
N VAL A 23 21.60 20.42 -10.62
CA VAL A 23 21.53 18.98 -10.81
C VAL A 23 21.10 18.69 -12.25
N LYS A 24 21.88 17.90 -12.99
CA LYS A 24 21.53 17.48 -14.36
C LYS A 24 21.12 16.01 -14.41
N ASN A 25 21.74 15.17 -13.58
CA ASN A 25 21.50 13.72 -13.54
C ASN A 25 21.12 13.24 -12.13
N THR A 26 20.52 12.05 -12.02
CA THR A 26 20.23 11.37 -10.74
C THR A 26 21.50 11.14 -9.92
N ALA A 27 22.62 10.86 -10.60
CA ALA A 27 23.95 10.76 -10.00
C ALA A 27 24.37 12.07 -9.30
N ASP A 28 24.05 13.23 -9.87
CA ASP A 28 24.37 14.52 -9.26
C ASP A 28 23.55 14.76 -7.98
N LEU A 29 22.28 14.35 -7.95
CA LEU A 29 21.46 14.39 -6.72
C LEU A 29 22.04 13.53 -5.61
N GLN A 30 22.49 12.33 -5.95
CA GLN A 30 23.08 11.40 -5.00
C GLN A 30 24.42 11.94 -4.50
N ARG A 31 25.26 12.45 -5.40
CA ARG A 31 26.53 13.10 -5.06
C ARG A 31 26.33 14.24 -4.06
N LEU A 32 25.40 15.16 -4.32
CA LEU A 32 25.09 16.26 -3.39
C LEU A 32 24.59 15.76 -2.02
N LYS A 33 23.78 14.70 -1.99
CA LYS A 33 23.33 14.08 -0.73
C LYS A 33 24.49 13.43 0.03
N ILE A 34 25.38 12.73 -0.67
CA ILE A 34 26.57 12.10 -0.10
C ILE A 34 27.53 13.16 0.44
N GLU A 35 27.83 14.20 -0.33
CA GLU A 35 28.66 15.33 0.11
C GLU A 35 28.07 15.98 1.36
N LYS A 36 26.75 16.17 1.43
CA LYS A 36 26.07 16.69 2.63
C LYS A 36 26.18 15.76 3.84
N LEU A 37 26.13 14.45 3.65
CA LEU A 37 26.30 13.47 4.73
C LEU A 37 27.77 13.39 5.19
N MET A 38 28.71 13.42 4.26
CA MET A 38 30.16 13.36 4.53
C MET A 38 30.71 14.64 5.15
N LYS A 39 30.01 15.80 5.01
CA LYS A 39 30.35 17.03 5.74
C LYS A 39 30.37 16.83 7.26
N ASN A 40 29.63 15.86 7.81
CA ASN A 40 29.64 15.52 9.24
C ASN A 40 29.54 13.99 9.45
N PRO A 41 30.66 13.25 9.42
CA PRO A 41 30.64 11.79 9.50
C PRO A 41 30.26 11.25 10.89
N ASP A 42 30.53 12.01 11.96
CA ASP A 42 30.24 11.58 13.33
C ASP A 42 28.75 11.70 13.71
N LYS A 43 27.94 12.36 12.87
CA LYS A 43 26.51 12.54 13.14
C LYS A 43 25.75 11.28 12.68
N PRO A 44 25.06 10.56 13.58
CA PRO A 44 24.28 9.40 13.18
C PRO A 44 23.16 9.80 12.22
N VAL A 45 23.01 9.06 11.13
CA VAL A 45 21.96 9.27 10.13
C VAL A 45 20.66 8.64 10.64
N VAL A 46 19.63 9.46 10.85
CA VAL A 46 18.29 8.97 11.23
C VAL A 46 17.54 8.52 9.97
N ILE A 47 17.37 7.21 9.82
CA ILE A 47 16.48 6.64 8.81
C ILE A 47 15.05 6.75 9.36
N PRO A 48 14.12 7.43 8.67
CA PRO A 48 12.74 7.52 9.14
C PRO A 48 12.07 6.15 9.21
N ASP A 49 11.36 5.90 10.31
CA ASP A 49 10.50 4.72 10.41
C ASP A 49 9.33 4.79 9.41
N ARG A 50 8.78 3.62 9.08
CA ARG A 50 7.61 3.52 8.20
C ARG A 50 6.47 4.41 8.75
N PRO A 51 5.81 5.21 7.90
CA PRO A 51 4.71 6.05 8.35
C PRO A 51 3.61 5.19 8.98
N LYS A 52 3.19 5.59 10.19
CA LYS A 52 2.07 4.95 10.87
C LYS A 52 0.79 5.16 10.08
N GLY A 53 -0.08 4.15 10.07
CA GLY A 53 -1.42 4.27 9.48
C GLY A 53 -2.21 5.42 10.12
N LYS A 54 -3.16 5.99 9.36
CA LYS A 54 -4.13 6.92 9.92
C LYS A 54 -4.93 6.18 10.99
N ASN A 55 -5.09 6.76 12.17
CA ASN A 55 -5.88 6.19 13.25
C ASN A 55 -7.09 7.08 13.53
N THR A 56 -8.22 6.46 13.85
CA THR A 56 -9.37 7.19 14.40
C THR A 56 -8.98 7.88 15.71
N PRO A 57 -9.40 9.12 15.96
CA PRO A 57 -9.16 9.78 17.24
C PRO A 57 -9.76 8.99 18.40
N HIS A 58 -8.97 8.79 19.45
CA HIS A 58 -9.44 8.12 20.68
C HIS A 58 -10.56 8.94 21.33
N VAL A 59 -11.65 8.27 21.71
CA VAL A 59 -12.79 8.90 22.39
C VAL A 59 -12.49 8.97 23.90
N PRO A 60 -12.53 10.14 24.54
CA PRO A 60 -12.36 10.25 25.99
C PRO A 60 -13.44 9.46 26.74
N GLU A 61 -13.04 8.75 27.80
CA GLU A 61 -13.96 7.93 28.62
C GLU A 61 -14.97 8.79 29.39
N PHE A 62 -14.51 9.90 29.99
CA PHE A 62 -15.36 10.79 30.78
C PHE A 62 -15.41 12.19 30.18
N VAL A 63 -16.63 12.66 29.93
CA VAL A 63 -16.91 14.06 29.61
C VAL A 63 -17.28 14.76 30.90
N ARG A 64 -16.46 15.72 31.34
CA ARG A 64 -16.65 16.42 32.62
C ARG A 64 -17.67 17.57 32.56
N ASN A 65 -17.93 18.09 31.36
CA ASN A 65 -18.68 19.33 31.15
C ASN A 65 -20.09 19.04 30.60
N VAL A 66 -20.74 18.00 31.11
CA VAL A 66 -22.09 17.63 30.68
C VAL A 66 -23.09 18.48 31.44
N MET A 67 -23.88 19.27 30.72
CA MET A 67 -24.99 20.03 31.30
C MET A 67 -26.19 19.09 31.53
N GLY A 68 -27.04 19.40 32.52
CA GLY A 68 -28.18 18.55 32.89
C GLY A 68 -29.15 18.28 31.73
N SER A 69 -29.81 17.13 31.74
CA SER A 69 -30.62 16.65 30.60
C SER A 69 -31.82 17.54 30.25
N SER A 70 -32.33 18.32 31.21
CA SER A 70 -33.44 19.26 31.01
C SER A 70 -32.98 20.70 30.74
N ALA A 71 -31.67 20.95 30.72
CA ALA A 71 -31.14 22.28 30.44
C ALA A 71 -31.32 22.63 28.95
N GLY A 72 -31.59 23.91 28.66
CA GLY A 72 -31.75 24.40 27.28
C GLY A 72 -30.43 24.41 26.49
N ALA A 73 -30.53 24.60 25.17
CA ALA A 73 -29.34 24.68 24.31
C ALA A 73 -28.49 25.92 24.63
N GLY A 74 -27.23 25.72 24.99
CA GLY A 74 -26.26 26.80 25.21
C GLY A 74 -25.66 27.33 23.90
N SER A 75 -25.03 28.51 23.95
CA SER A 75 -24.37 29.13 22.79
C SER A 75 -23.21 28.31 22.21
N GLY A 76 -22.56 27.46 23.02
CA GLY A 76 -21.47 26.59 22.61
C GLY A 76 -21.91 25.24 22.02
N GLU A 77 -23.17 24.84 22.19
CA GLU A 77 -23.65 23.49 21.86
C GLU A 77 -23.57 23.21 20.35
N PHE A 78 -23.82 24.23 19.53
CA PHE A 78 -23.68 24.13 18.07
C PHE A 78 -22.26 23.71 17.66
N HIS A 79 -21.23 24.28 18.29
CA HIS A 79 -19.85 23.93 17.96
C HIS A 79 -19.49 22.54 18.45
N VAL A 80 -19.99 22.13 19.62
CA VAL A 80 -19.83 20.76 20.14
C VAL A 80 -20.38 19.75 19.14
N TYR A 81 -21.64 19.89 18.72
CA TYR A 81 -22.26 19.03 17.71
C TYR A 81 -21.47 19.02 16.40
N ARG A 82 -21.07 20.18 15.89
CA ARG A 82 -20.28 20.31 14.65
C ARG A 82 -18.95 19.55 14.74
N HIS A 83 -18.23 19.64 15.86
CA HIS A 83 -16.97 18.91 16.06
C HIS A 83 -17.22 17.41 16.20
N LEU A 84 -18.25 17.01 16.96
CA LEU A 84 -18.62 15.61 17.14
C LEU A 84 -19.02 14.95 15.81
N ARG A 85 -19.85 15.61 15.01
CA ARG A 85 -20.29 15.12 13.69
C ARG A 85 -19.12 14.92 12.74
N ARG A 86 -18.16 15.86 12.68
CA ARG A 86 -16.94 15.69 11.87
C ARG A 86 -16.10 14.51 12.33
N LYS A 87 -15.93 14.33 13.65
CA LYS A 87 -15.20 13.19 14.21
C LYS A 87 -15.88 11.88 13.85
N GLU A 88 -17.21 11.83 13.95
CA GLU A 88 -17.98 10.63 13.64
C GLU A 88 -17.96 10.30 12.14
N TYR A 89 -18.10 11.29 11.25
CA TYR A 89 -17.98 11.05 9.81
C TYR A 89 -16.57 10.61 9.41
N ALA A 90 -15.53 11.22 9.99
CA ALA A 90 -14.17 10.77 9.78
C ALA A 90 -13.96 9.32 10.26
N ARG A 91 -14.55 8.95 11.40
CA ARG A 91 -14.51 7.58 11.94
C ARG A 91 -15.23 6.59 11.03
N GLN A 92 -16.47 6.90 10.61
CA GLN A 92 -17.26 6.03 9.73
C GLN A 92 -16.56 5.82 8.39
N LYS A 93 -16.07 6.91 7.78
CA LYS A 93 -15.29 6.85 6.55
C LYS A 93 -14.03 5.99 6.69
N PHE A 94 -13.29 6.14 7.79
CA PHE A 94 -12.11 5.31 8.05
C PHE A 94 -12.45 3.82 8.19
N ILE A 95 -13.57 3.49 8.86
CA ILE A 95 -14.01 2.10 9.00
C ILE A 95 -14.40 1.51 7.64
N GLN A 96 -15.14 2.25 6.83
CA GLN A 96 -15.54 1.82 5.47
C GLN A 96 -14.32 1.61 4.57
N GLU A 97 -13.42 2.61 4.48
CA GLU A 97 -12.19 2.51 3.69
C GLU A 97 -11.30 1.35 4.14
N LYS A 98 -11.21 1.09 5.45
CA LYS A 98 -10.44 -0.03 5.98
C LYS A 98 -11.08 -1.36 5.60
N ALA A 99 -12.40 -1.49 5.72
CA ALA A 99 -13.12 -2.71 5.37
C ALA A 99 -12.98 -3.03 3.88
N GLU A 100 -13.19 -2.05 3.00
CA GLU A 100 -13.02 -2.21 1.54
C GLU A 100 -11.60 -2.63 1.17
N LYS A 101 -10.60 -2.04 1.84
CA LYS A 101 -9.19 -2.38 1.62
C LYS A 101 -8.88 -3.81 2.08
N GLU A 102 -9.37 -4.21 3.25
CA GLU A 102 -9.16 -5.55 3.81
C GLU A 102 -9.79 -6.61 2.92
N THR A 103 -11.03 -6.40 2.46
CA THR A 103 -11.68 -7.34 1.51
C THR A 103 -10.92 -7.44 0.19
N ALA A 104 -10.42 -6.32 -0.35
CA ALA A 104 -9.64 -6.33 -1.59
C ALA A 104 -8.28 -7.03 -1.42
N GLU A 105 -7.62 -6.86 -0.27
CA GLU A 105 -6.38 -7.54 0.08
C GLU A 105 -6.60 -9.05 0.24
N GLU A 106 -7.65 -9.47 0.94
CA GLU A 106 -8.03 -10.88 1.10
C GLU A 106 -8.31 -11.57 -0.24
N GLU A 107 -9.10 -10.93 -1.10
CA GLU A 107 -9.37 -11.44 -2.45
C GLU A 107 -8.10 -11.58 -3.28
N TYR A 108 -7.20 -10.59 -3.19
CA TYR A 108 -5.93 -10.61 -3.90
C TYR A 108 -5.03 -11.75 -3.42
N HIS A 109 -4.90 -11.92 -2.10
CA HIS A 109 -4.14 -13.01 -1.50
C HIS A 109 -4.70 -14.37 -1.87
N ARG A 110 -6.02 -14.54 -1.81
CA ARG A 110 -6.69 -15.76 -2.25
C ARG A 110 -6.40 -16.08 -3.71
N LYS A 111 -6.50 -15.09 -4.61
CA LYS A 111 -6.18 -15.26 -6.04
C LYS A 111 -4.72 -15.69 -6.26
N ILE A 112 -3.78 -15.12 -5.51
CA ILE A 112 -2.36 -15.51 -5.56
C ILE A 112 -2.19 -16.97 -5.13
N GLU A 113 -2.81 -17.37 -4.01
CA GLU A 113 -2.70 -18.73 -3.49
C GLU A 113 -3.29 -19.75 -4.46
N GLU A 114 -4.49 -19.48 -5.00
CA GLU A 114 -5.11 -20.33 -6.01
C GLU A 114 -4.23 -20.49 -7.26
N ASN A 115 -3.59 -19.41 -7.72
CA ASN A 115 -2.68 -19.46 -8.86
C ASN A 115 -1.40 -20.24 -8.55
N LYS A 116 -0.85 -20.11 -7.34
CA LYS A 116 0.29 -20.90 -6.88
C LYS A 116 -0.04 -22.38 -6.83
N LEU A 117 -1.17 -22.76 -6.25
CA LEU A 117 -1.63 -24.14 -6.17
C LEU A 117 -1.82 -24.75 -7.57
N LYS A 118 -2.49 -24.04 -8.49
CA LYS A 118 -2.65 -24.49 -9.88
C LYS A 118 -1.30 -24.70 -10.58
N ALA A 119 -0.36 -23.77 -10.41
CA ALA A 119 0.98 -23.89 -10.97
C ALA A 119 1.77 -25.08 -10.37
N GLU A 120 1.64 -25.30 -9.05
CA GLU A 120 2.25 -26.42 -8.35
C GLU A 120 1.66 -27.76 -8.77
N GLU A 121 0.35 -27.87 -8.96
CA GLU A 121 -0.33 -29.07 -9.44
C GLU A 121 0.15 -29.45 -10.85
N ILE A 122 0.20 -28.49 -11.78
CA ILE A 122 0.69 -28.70 -13.14
C ILE A 122 2.17 -29.15 -13.10
N THR A 123 2.98 -28.46 -12.28
CA THR A 123 4.41 -28.77 -12.13
C THR A 123 4.62 -30.14 -11.49
N ALA A 124 3.82 -30.52 -10.49
CA ALA A 124 3.87 -31.80 -9.80
C ALA A 124 3.47 -32.95 -10.74
N LYS A 125 2.38 -32.78 -11.51
CA LYS A 125 1.96 -33.74 -12.55
C LYS A 125 3.08 -33.96 -13.58
N LYS A 126 3.66 -32.88 -14.12
CA LYS A 126 4.79 -32.97 -15.08
C LYS A 126 6.05 -33.60 -14.46
N ARG A 127 6.38 -33.24 -13.20
CA ARG A 127 7.50 -33.81 -12.45
C ARG A 127 7.31 -35.31 -12.19
N ALA A 128 6.11 -35.74 -11.80
CA ALA A 128 5.77 -37.14 -11.57
C ALA A 128 5.91 -37.97 -12.86
N LYS A 129 5.42 -37.47 -14.00
CA LYS A 129 5.61 -38.09 -15.32
C LYS A 129 7.11 -38.27 -15.65
N ARG A 130 7.93 -37.23 -15.46
CA ARG A 130 9.40 -37.30 -15.68
C ARG A 130 10.10 -38.30 -14.74
N MET A 131 9.71 -38.31 -13.46
CA MET A 131 10.29 -39.23 -12.47
C MET A 131 9.93 -40.69 -12.75
N LYS A 132 8.70 -40.98 -13.20
CA LYS A 132 8.29 -42.32 -13.65
C LYS A 132 9.11 -42.76 -14.86
N LYS A 133 9.25 -41.89 -15.88
CA LYS A 133 10.12 -42.15 -17.05
C LYS A 133 11.58 -42.42 -16.63
N LYS A 134 12.14 -41.62 -15.72
CA LYS A 134 13.52 -41.79 -15.20
C LYS A 134 13.69 -43.10 -14.43
N LYS A 135 12.73 -43.48 -13.58
CA LYS A 135 12.73 -44.76 -12.85
C LYS A 135 12.70 -45.94 -13.82
N ASN A 136 11.83 -45.91 -14.84
CA ASN A 136 11.77 -46.95 -15.86
C ASN A 136 13.06 -47.06 -16.68
N LYS A 137 13.66 -45.93 -17.10
CA LYS A 137 14.96 -45.94 -17.81
C LYS A 137 16.09 -46.51 -16.95
N LYS A 138 16.12 -46.21 -15.64
CA LYS A 138 17.10 -46.78 -14.70
C LYS A 138 16.90 -48.27 -14.48
N ALA A 139 15.65 -48.74 -14.38
CA ALA A 139 15.34 -50.15 -14.21
C ALA A 139 15.69 -50.99 -15.47
N LYS A 140 15.63 -50.39 -16.66
CA LYS A 140 16.01 -51.02 -17.93
C LYS A 140 17.53 -51.00 -18.22
N LYS A 141 18.34 -50.28 -17.44
CA LYS A 141 19.81 -50.35 -17.55
C LYS A 141 20.31 -51.45 -16.61
N PRO A 142 20.73 -52.63 -17.09
CA PRO A 142 21.40 -53.60 -16.24
C PRO A 142 22.68 -52.99 -15.66
N LYS A 143 23.00 -53.33 -14.41
CA LYS A 143 24.33 -53.08 -13.82
C LYS A 143 25.34 -53.91 -14.59
N THR A 144 25.85 -53.40 -15.69
CA THR A 144 27.01 -53.97 -16.37
C THR A 144 28.10 -52.91 -16.36
N GLU A 145 29.21 -53.25 -15.71
CA GLU A 145 30.44 -52.49 -15.74
C GLU A 145 30.95 -52.42 -17.19
N GLN A 146 31.30 -51.19 -17.58
CA GLN A 146 32.18 -50.79 -18.70
C GLN A 146 31.78 -51.06 -20.16
N LYS A 147 31.88 -49.95 -20.92
CA LYS A 147 31.97 -49.77 -22.38
C LYS A 147 30.77 -50.20 -23.23
N SER A 148 30.03 -49.21 -23.73
CA SER A 148 30.24 -48.70 -25.09
C SER A 148 29.32 -47.51 -25.37
N ASP A 149 29.92 -46.55 -26.07
CA ASP A 149 29.32 -45.41 -26.73
C ASP A 149 28.13 -45.85 -27.61
N SER A 150 26.98 -45.20 -27.47
CA SER A 150 25.84 -45.31 -28.38
C SER A 150 24.85 -44.22 -28.04
N GLU A 151 24.92 -43.14 -28.80
CA GLU A 151 23.80 -42.25 -29.07
C GLU A 151 22.54 -43.09 -29.35
N SER A 152 21.44 -42.71 -28.71
CA SER A 152 20.11 -43.08 -29.19
C SER A 152 19.21 -41.89 -28.94
N GLU A 153 19.13 -41.05 -29.97
CA GLU A 153 17.95 -40.27 -30.28
C GLU A 153 16.75 -41.23 -30.26
N ASP A 154 15.76 -40.93 -29.42
CA ASP A 154 14.40 -41.45 -29.61
C ASP A 154 13.43 -40.41 -29.07
N ASP A 155 13.01 -39.64 -30.07
CA ASP A 155 11.85 -38.79 -30.14
C ASP A 155 10.58 -39.54 -29.67
N SER A 156 9.78 -38.86 -28.86
CA SER A 156 8.34 -39.13 -28.73
C SER A 156 7.74 -37.96 -27.97
N GLU A 157 7.58 -36.88 -28.72
CA GLU A 157 6.55 -35.88 -28.52
C GLU A 157 5.21 -36.57 -28.25
N ASN A 158 4.63 -36.26 -27.10
CA ASN A 158 3.20 -36.42 -26.90
C ASN A 158 2.75 -35.16 -26.16
N GLU A 159 2.55 -34.12 -26.97
CA GLU A 159 1.82 -32.91 -26.61
C GLU A 159 0.34 -33.25 -26.70
N GLU A 160 -0.25 -33.63 -25.57
CA GLU A 160 -1.69 -33.47 -25.39
C GLU A 160 -1.93 -32.01 -25.03
N GLU A 161 -2.50 -31.28 -26.00
CA GLU A 161 -3.08 -29.95 -25.83
C GLU A 161 -4.16 -30.00 -24.73
N GLU A 162 -3.94 -29.26 -23.63
CA GLU A 162 -5.04 -28.75 -22.82
C GLU A 162 -5.13 -27.24 -23.04
N GLU A 163 -6.09 -26.90 -23.89
CA GLU A 163 -6.92 -25.70 -23.90
C GLU A 163 -6.34 -24.44 -23.21
N THR A 164 -5.72 -23.59 -24.03
CA THR A 164 -5.42 -22.21 -23.68
C THR A 164 -6.72 -21.44 -23.43
N THR A 165 -7.04 -21.17 -22.16
CA THR A 165 -7.97 -20.09 -21.82
C THR A 165 -7.29 -18.76 -22.16
N LYS A 166 -7.77 -18.11 -23.23
CA LYS A 166 -7.37 -16.77 -23.66
C LYS A 166 -7.45 -15.79 -22.47
N PRO A 167 -6.44 -14.93 -22.22
CA PRO A 167 -6.66 -13.76 -21.38
C PRO A 167 -7.47 -12.75 -22.21
N SER A 168 -8.77 -12.63 -21.93
CA SER A 168 -9.55 -11.48 -22.35
C SER A 168 -9.01 -10.25 -21.61
N ASN A 169 -8.57 -9.25 -22.38
CA ASN A 169 -8.27 -7.92 -21.88
C ASN A 169 -9.46 -7.39 -21.04
N PRO A 170 -9.24 -6.78 -19.87
CA PRO A 170 -10.31 -6.09 -19.17
C PRO A 170 -10.71 -4.84 -19.97
N PRO A 171 -12.00 -4.62 -20.29
CA PRO A 171 -12.42 -3.33 -20.80
C PRO A 171 -12.17 -2.28 -19.73
N THR A 172 -11.38 -1.27 -20.08
CA THR A 172 -11.28 -0.01 -19.34
C THR A 172 -12.64 0.68 -19.46
N SER A 173 -13.51 0.50 -18.47
CA SER A 173 -14.68 1.36 -18.29
C SER A 173 -14.28 2.53 -17.40
N THR A 174 -13.96 3.64 -18.04
CA THR A 174 -14.06 4.98 -17.46
C THR A 174 -15.51 5.21 -17.02
N PRO A 175 -15.80 5.53 -15.75
CA PRO A 175 -17.07 6.16 -15.41
C PRO A 175 -16.94 7.65 -15.75
N GLU A 176 -17.48 8.04 -16.91
CA GLU A 176 -17.84 9.43 -17.15
C GLU A 176 -18.97 9.78 -16.17
N ASN A 177 -18.66 10.68 -15.23
CA ASN A 177 -19.62 11.25 -14.31
C ASN A 177 -20.23 12.47 -15.00
N GLU A 178 -21.35 12.28 -15.67
CA GLU A 178 -22.16 13.39 -16.17
C GLU A 178 -22.79 14.13 -14.99
N THR A 179 -22.29 15.35 -14.78
CA THR A 179 -22.96 16.41 -14.04
C THR A 179 -24.33 16.69 -14.67
N THR A 180 -25.41 16.24 -14.02
CA THR A 180 -26.73 16.82 -14.21
C THR A 180 -27.08 17.67 -13.00
N SER A 181 -26.90 18.98 -13.17
CA SER A 181 -27.52 20.01 -12.36
C SER A 181 -28.98 20.19 -12.79
N GLY A 182 -29.92 20.20 -11.85
CA GLY A 182 -31.16 20.96 -12.02
C GLY A 182 -32.46 20.22 -11.72
N SER A 183 -33.03 20.56 -10.56
CA SER A 183 -34.47 20.72 -10.24
C SER A 183 -35.44 19.54 -10.44
N SER A 184 -36.05 19.08 -9.33
CA SER A 184 -37.45 19.43 -9.06
C SER A 184 -37.87 19.01 -7.64
N GLU A 185 -38.65 19.88 -7.01
CA GLU A 185 -39.41 19.64 -5.80
C GLU A 185 -40.34 18.42 -5.97
N THR A 186 -40.46 17.58 -4.96
CA THR A 186 -41.72 16.86 -4.70
C THR A 186 -41.90 16.65 -3.20
N VAL A 187 -42.80 17.46 -2.65
CA VAL A 187 -43.41 17.34 -1.34
C VAL A 187 -44.56 16.32 -1.44
N GLN A 188 -44.47 15.18 -0.74
CA GLN A 188 -45.59 14.29 -0.40
C GLN A 188 -45.22 13.62 0.94
N LYS A 189 -45.70 14.06 2.11
CA LYS A 189 -47.03 13.86 2.71
C LYS A 189 -47.59 12.44 2.53
N LEU A 190 -47.24 11.56 3.47
CA LEU A 190 -48.00 10.38 3.91
C LEU A 190 -47.84 10.31 5.43
N GLU A 191 -48.70 10.98 6.19
CA GLU A 191 -49.86 10.42 6.89
C GLU A 191 -49.53 9.28 7.88
N SER A 192 -49.52 9.69 9.16
CA SER A 192 -50.18 9.06 10.33
C SER A 192 -50.28 7.55 10.41
N GLY A 193 -49.64 6.99 11.44
CA GLY A 193 -50.00 5.66 11.94
C GLY A 193 -49.02 5.07 12.95
N VAL A 194 -48.80 5.72 14.10
CA VAL A 194 -48.31 4.98 15.29
C VAL A 194 -49.19 5.31 16.47
N SER A 195 -50.01 4.31 16.80
CA SER A 195 -50.91 4.23 17.95
C SER A 195 -50.14 4.39 19.25
N ASN A 196 -50.61 5.32 20.10
CA ASN A 196 -50.32 5.30 21.52
C ASN A 196 -50.78 3.94 22.09
N GLN A 197 -49.89 3.25 22.80
CA GLN A 197 -50.27 2.28 23.81
C GLN A 197 -50.04 2.93 25.17
N SER A 198 -51.12 2.89 25.95
CA SER A 198 -51.24 3.25 27.35
C SER A 198 -50.44 2.32 28.25
N GLU A 199 -49.65 2.91 29.16
CA GLU A 199 -49.57 2.57 30.59
C GLU A 199 -48.96 3.74 31.36
#